data_AF-A0A7S1VSS8-F1
#
_entry.id   AF-A0A7S1VSS8-F1
#
_cell.length_a   1.000
_cell.length_b   1.000
_cell.length_c   1.000
_cell.angle_alpha   90.00
_cell.angle_beta   90.00
_cell.angle_gamma   90.00
#
_symmetry.space_group_name_H-M   'P 1'
#
loop_
_entity.id
_entity.type
_entity.pdbx_description
1 polymer ?
#
loop_
_entity_poly.entity_id
_entity_poly.type
_entity_poly.pdbx_seq_one_letter_code
_entity_poly.pdbx_strand_id
1 'polypeptide(L)'
;NPAQDAGYKVYASDACQIRPPMDKEIADAIESELTPWRPYGLLMQERKPKHPNDPCLGFSNPELTVKLKKDYFEAIRDSGILSWEDEDAIQLSTDSANATPLDPPAFCYTAMHGVGYPAARQMFSMFPTDNSDDRDQAMTLGNGGTRVHSVLQQQDPDPTFRTVSFPNPEEKGSLDIAQSEAEMNGCDIIFANDPDADRLAVAERDRETKKWTVFTGDQIGTMLGHWLWETVGKKQETDDKKVAMLASTVSSTMLATIAKVEGFHFEDTLTGFKWIGSRGSELNDSDTYRTLFCYEEAIGFSCGDVIFDKDGISAMAVFAQLAMHVYRKGKTVGQHMQSLYDKYGEFVSNNSYFFYQDASIVAKIMEKIRNGGKYVKTIASYTVESVRDLGDPGHDSATPDKKPTLPTSKSSPMMTLRFDNGCVVQLRPSGTEPKFKYYIEMRGQPGVPRDKVQADLQEFSDVVLEQLLEPSENGLTKTKHVT
;
A
#
# COMPACT_ATOMS: atom_id res chain seq x y z
N ASN A 1 -13.21 4.31 6.72
CA ASN A 1 -14.69 4.22 6.85
C ASN A 1 -15.26 5.58 7.26
N PRO A 2 -16.54 5.87 6.98
CA PRO A 2 -17.21 7.05 7.50
C PRO A 2 -17.29 7.02 9.03
N ALA A 3 -17.47 8.19 9.66
CA ALA A 3 -17.51 8.37 11.12
C ALA A 3 -18.50 7.46 11.86
N GLN A 4 -19.58 7.06 11.20
CA GLN A 4 -20.66 6.25 11.77
C GLN A 4 -20.33 4.75 11.90
N ASP A 5 -19.28 4.27 11.21
CA ASP A 5 -18.85 2.89 11.29
C ASP A 5 -17.86 2.74 12.45
N ALA A 6 -18.32 2.23 13.59
CA ALA A 6 -17.44 1.84 14.69
C ALA A 6 -16.70 0.54 14.33
N GLY A 7 -15.41 0.65 14.00
CA GLY A 7 -14.54 -0.49 13.74
C GLY A 7 -13.57 -0.76 14.89
N TYR A 8 -13.39 -2.03 15.23
CA TYR A 8 -12.30 -2.47 16.12
C TYR A 8 -11.28 -3.24 15.28
N LYS A 9 -10.01 -2.83 15.34
CA LYS A 9 -8.89 -3.61 14.82
C LYS A 9 -8.27 -4.39 15.97
N VAL A 10 -8.08 -5.69 15.77
CA VAL A 10 -7.48 -6.59 16.77
C VAL A 10 -6.19 -7.14 16.19
N TYR A 11 -5.14 -7.07 16.98
CA TYR A 11 -3.78 -7.48 16.63
C TYR A 11 -3.36 -8.65 17.52
N ALA A 12 -2.67 -9.63 16.94
CA ALA A 12 -2.11 -10.76 17.66
C ALA A 12 -0.73 -10.40 18.25
N SER A 13 -0.09 -11.36 18.91
CA SER A 13 1.24 -11.19 19.53
C SER A 13 2.36 -10.96 18.51
N ASP A 14 2.14 -11.29 17.24
CA ASP A 14 3.01 -10.96 16.10
C ASP A 14 2.86 -9.50 15.63
N ALA A 15 2.11 -8.68 16.38
CA ALA A 15 1.77 -7.30 16.07
C ALA A 15 1.06 -7.11 14.72
N CYS A 16 0.54 -8.19 14.13
CA CYS A 16 -0.23 -8.16 12.90
C CYS A 16 -1.72 -8.35 13.19
N GLN A 17 -2.58 -7.86 12.30
CA GLN A 17 -4.01 -8.06 12.44
C GLN A 17 -4.36 -9.57 12.43
N ILE A 18 -5.31 -9.96 13.29
CA ILE A 18 -5.73 -11.36 13.43
C ILE A 18 -6.24 -11.97 12.11
N ARG A 19 -5.94 -13.26 11.92
CA ARG A 19 -6.28 -14.06 10.73
C ARG A 19 -7.13 -15.27 11.14
N PRO A 20 -7.82 -15.93 10.18
CA PRO A 20 -8.49 -17.20 10.47
C PRO A 20 -7.51 -18.24 11.01
N PRO A 21 -7.94 -19.09 11.97
CA PRO A 21 -9.31 -19.18 12.51
C PRO A 21 -9.64 -18.21 13.66
N MET A 22 -8.66 -17.46 14.19
CA MET A 22 -8.83 -16.63 15.40
C MET A 22 -9.91 -15.56 15.25
N ASP A 23 -10.00 -14.91 14.09
CA ASP A 23 -11.05 -13.93 13.80
C ASP A 23 -12.46 -14.55 13.85
N LYS A 24 -12.62 -15.75 13.31
CA LYS A 24 -13.86 -16.53 13.37
C LYS A 24 -14.19 -16.97 14.79
N GLU A 25 -13.21 -17.46 15.55
CA GLU A 25 -13.42 -17.88 16.94
C GLU A 25 -13.88 -16.70 17.82
N ILE A 26 -13.28 -15.51 17.63
CA ILE A 26 -13.72 -14.29 18.32
C ILE A 26 -15.13 -13.89 17.89
N ALA A 27 -15.46 -13.97 16.60
CA ALA A 27 -16.81 -13.67 16.11
C ALA A 27 -17.85 -14.64 16.68
N ASP A 28 -17.59 -15.94 16.61
CA ASP A 28 -18.46 -16.99 17.16
C ASP A 28 -18.65 -16.80 18.69
N ALA A 29 -17.58 -16.39 19.41
CA ALA A 29 -17.67 -16.07 20.84
C ALA A 29 -18.54 -14.84 21.13
N ILE A 30 -18.41 -13.75 20.36
CA ILE A 30 -19.26 -12.54 20.48
C ILE A 30 -20.72 -12.90 20.23
N GLU A 31 -21.01 -13.68 19.19
CA GLU A 31 -22.38 -14.12 18.87
C GLU A 31 -22.99 -14.98 19.97
N SER A 32 -22.17 -15.80 20.65
CA SER A 32 -22.63 -16.62 21.77
C SER A 32 -22.85 -15.83 23.07
N GLU A 33 -22.19 -14.68 23.24
CA GLU A 33 -22.14 -13.91 24.49
C GLU A 33 -22.45 -12.43 24.26
N LEU A 34 -23.67 -12.13 23.79
CA LEU A 34 -24.12 -10.77 23.50
C LEU A 34 -24.35 -9.89 24.73
N THR A 35 -24.40 -10.48 25.92
CA THR A 35 -24.60 -9.72 27.17
C THR A 35 -23.25 -9.18 27.66
N PRO A 36 -23.08 -7.86 27.79
CA PRO A 36 -21.84 -7.30 28.33
C PRO A 36 -21.57 -7.86 29.73
N TRP A 37 -20.33 -8.32 29.98
CA TRP A 37 -19.95 -8.94 31.27
C TRP A 37 -20.14 -8.04 32.49
N ARG A 38 -20.19 -6.73 32.28
CA ARG A 38 -20.46 -5.70 33.30
C ARG A 38 -21.10 -4.47 32.63
N PRO A 39 -21.75 -3.58 33.39
CA PRO A 39 -22.34 -2.36 32.83
C PRO A 39 -21.26 -1.33 32.49
N TYR A 40 -20.52 -1.57 31.40
CA TYR A 40 -19.39 -0.74 30.97
C TYR A 40 -19.78 0.74 30.81
N GLY A 41 -20.99 1.04 30.34
CA GLY A 41 -21.49 2.41 30.26
C GLY A 41 -21.54 3.14 31.60
N LEU A 42 -22.03 2.48 32.66
CA LEU A 42 -22.04 3.03 34.01
C LEU A 42 -20.61 3.22 34.54
N LEU A 43 -19.75 2.22 34.32
CA LEU A 43 -18.33 2.31 34.69
C LEU A 43 -17.65 3.53 34.02
N MET A 44 -17.90 3.76 32.73
CA MET A 44 -17.35 4.93 32.03
C MET A 44 -17.91 6.25 32.60
N GLN A 45 -19.22 6.33 32.87
CA GLN A 45 -19.86 7.51 33.45
C GLN A 45 -19.30 7.86 34.83
N GLU A 46 -19.06 6.87 35.69
CA GLU A 46 -18.48 7.05 37.03
C GLU A 46 -17.02 7.52 36.99
N ARG A 47 -16.26 7.07 35.98
CA ARG A 47 -14.83 7.38 35.85
C ARG A 47 -14.58 8.74 35.21
N LYS A 48 -15.44 9.16 34.28
CA LYS A 48 -15.31 10.45 33.58
C LYS A 48 -15.08 11.66 34.50
N PRO A 49 -15.84 11.89 35.58
CA PRO A 49 -15.57 13.02 36.49
C PRO A 49 -14.31 12.83 37.33
N LYS A 50 -13.83 11.60 37.55
CA LYS A 50 -12.61 11.29 38.33
C LYS A 50 -11.33 11.48 37.51
N HIS A 51 -11.44 11.38 36.18
CA HIS A 51 -10.32 11.45 35.25
C HIS A 51 -10.62 12.41 34.08
N PRO A 52 -10.93 13.70 34.35
CA PRO A 52 -11.44 14.62 33.33
C PRO A 52 -10.44 14.94 32.21
N ASN A 53 -9.15 14.73 32.47
CA ASN A 53 -8.06 15.05 31.55
C ASN A 53 -7.44 13.80 30.91
N ASP A 54 -7.93 12.59 31.25
CA ASP A 54 -7.45 11.35 30.66
C ASP A 54 -8.48 10.83 29.64
N PRO A 55 -8.17 10.79 28.34
CA PRO A 55 -9.08 10.27 27.33
C PRO A 55 -9.45 8.80 27.55
N CYS A 56 -8.62 8.03 28.25
CA CYS A 56 -8.89 6.63 28.63
C CYS A 56 -9.58 6.52 30.00
N LEU A 57 -10.07 7.63 30.57
CA LEU A 57 -10.84 7.67 31.83
C LEU A 57 -10.13 6.97 33.00
N GLY A 58 -8.81 7.13 33.11
CA GLY A 58 -7.96 6.54 34.16
C GLY A 58 -7.51 5.10 33.88
N PHE A 59 -7.74 4.59 32.67
CA PHE A 59 -7.14 3.34 32.19
C PHE A 59 -5.89 3.58 31.34
N SER A 60 -5.50 4.83 31.09
CA SER A 60 -4.26 5.10 30.37
C SER A 60 -3.05 4.70 31.20
N ASN A 61 -1.95 4.44 30.50
CA ASN A 61 -0.62 4.47 31.07
C ASN A 61 0.18 5.55 30.32
N PRO A 62 0.17 6.82 30.79
CA PRO A 62 0.81 7.93 30.08
C PRO A 62 2.31 7.74 29.91
N GLU A 63 3.01 7.20 30.91
CA GLU A 63 4.44 6.90 30.86
C GLU A 63 4.75 5.88 29.76
N LEU A 64 3.99 4.79 29.71
CA LEU A 64 4.12 3.80 28.64
C LEU A 64 3.79 4.40 27.27
N THR A 65 2.78 5.28 27.17
CA THR A 65 2.42 5.95 25.92
C THR A 65 3.58 6.82 25.41
N VAL A 66 4.21 7.60 26.29
CA VAL A 66 5.39 8.41 25.96
C VAL A 66 6.55 7.52 25.55
N LYS A 67 6.79 6.42 26.28
CA LYS A 67 7.83 5.45 25.95
C LYS A 67 7.61 4.83 24.58
N LEU A 68 6.43 4.30 24.29
CA LEU A 68 6.11 3.66 22.99
C LEU A 68 6.26 4.63 21.82
N LYS A 69 5.83 5.88 21.97
CA LYS A 69 6.05 6.91 20.95
C LYS A 69 7.54 7.13 20.71
N LYS A 70 8.33 7.26 21.77
CA LYS A 70 9.78 7.42 21.67
C LYS A 70 10.43 6.21 21.00
N ASP A 71 10.11 5.00 21.46
CA ASP A 71 10.66 3.75 20.95
C ASP A 71 10.39 3.60 19.44
N TYR A 72 9.20 4.01 18.95
CA TYR A 72 8.88 3.99 17.52
C TYR A 72 9.87 4.83 16.69
N PHE A 73 10.07 6.11 17.03
CA PHE A 73 10.98 6.98 16.27
C PHE A 73 12.44 6.56 16.42
N GLU A 74 12.85 6.07 17.60
CA GLU A 74 14.19 5.52 17.79
C GLU A 74 14.41 4.27 16.92
N ALA A 75 13.44 3.35 16.86
CA ALA A 75 13.52 2.18 16.02
C ALA A 75 13.58 2.52 14.52
N ILE A 76 12.80 3.51 14.06
CA ILE A 76 12.89 4.00 12.67
C ILE A 76 14.27 4.60 12.40
N ARG A 77 14.80 5.46 13.29
CA ARG A 77 16.15 6.02 13.16
C ARG A 77 17.21 4.94 13.04
N ASP A 78 17.13 3.93 13.91
CA ASP A 78 18.15 2.89 14.07
C ASP A 78 18.02 1.79 12.99
N SER A 79 16.88 1.68 12.30
CA SER A 79 16.63 0.68 11.23
C SER A 79 17.47 0.89 9.96
N GLY A 80 17.99 2.09 9.75
CA GLY A 80 18.76 2.47 8.56
C GLY A 80 17.94 2.74 7.30
N ILE A 81 16.60 2.72 7.36
CA ILE A 81 15.73 2.99 6.18
C ILE A 81 15.74 4.46 5.74
N LEU A 82 16.24 5.35 6.60
CA LEU A 82 16.46 6.77 6.31
C LEU A 82 17.97 7.02 6.39
N SER A 83 18.55 7.55 5.31
CA SER A 83 19.97 7.92 5.29
C SER A 83 20.13 9.29 5.92
N TRP A 84 20.65 9.35 7.14
CA TRP A 84 20.89 10.63 7.82
C TRP A 84 22.26 11.25 7.47
N GLU A 85 23.08 10.52 6.70
CA GLU A 85 24.44 10.91 6.29
C GLU A 85 24.56 10.97 4.75
N ASP A 86 25.51 11.79 4.30
CA ASP A 86 25.97 12.07 2.91
C ASP A 86 25.08 11.53 1.78
N GLU A 87 23.98 12.24 1.49
CA GLU A 87 23.11 11.91 0.36
C GLU A 87 23.83 12.00 -0.99
N ASP A 88 24.96 12.71 -1.11
CA ASP A 88 25.74 12.76 -2.35
C ASP A 88 26.39 11.42 -2.69
N ALA A 89 26.59 10.55 -1.69
CA ALA A 89 27.04 9.17 -1.89
C ALA A 89 25.93 8.24 -2.40
N ILE A 90 24.65 8.64 -2.34
CA ILE A 90 23.56 7.85 -2.92
C ILE A 90 23.62 8.02 -4.44
N GLN A 91 23.71 6.88 -5.13
CA GLN A 91 23.66 6.81 -6.58
C GLN A 91 22.64 5.75 -6.96
N LEU A 92 21.49 6.18 -7.48
CA LEU A 92 20.50 5.26 -8.00
C LEU A 92 20.94 4.77 -9.38
N SER A 93 20.58 3.53 -9.71
CA SER A 93 20.83 2.98 -11.05
C SER A 93 20.12 3.73 -12.19
N THR A 94 19.16 4.61 -11.84
CA THR A 94 18.41 5.47 -12.77
C THR A 94 18.87 6.93 -12.80
N ASP A 95 19.92 7.28 -12.06
CA ASP A 95 20.47 8.64 -12.03
C ASP A 95 21.20 8.97 -13.34
N SER A 96 21.08 10.23 -13.78
CA SER A 96 21.81 10.76 -14.94
C SER A 96 23.07 11.47 -14.48
N ALA A 97 24.23 11.14 -15.06
CA ALA A 97 25.52 11.71 -14.68
C ALA A 97 25.69 13.21 -15.01
N ASN A 98 24.84 13.77 -15.88
CA ASN A 98 24.97 15.15 -16.39
C ASN A 98 23.72 16.02 -16.16
N ALA A 99 22.83 15.63 -15.24
CA ALA A 99 21.63 16.40 -14.96
C ALA A 99 21.96 17.66 -14.13
N THR A 100 21.28 18.76 -14.45
CA THR A 100 21.33 19.97 -13.62
C THR A 100 20.37 19.79 -12.45
N PRO A 101 20.82 19.95 -11.18
CA PRO A 101 19.94 19.84 -10.02
C PRO A 101 18.72 20.76 -10.08
N LEU A 102 17.56 20.27 -9.65
CA LEU A 102 16.40 21.10 -9.38
C LEU A 102 16.47 21.63 -7.94
N ASP A 103 15.83 22.78 -7.67
CA ASP A 103 15.63 23.23 -6.29
C ASP A 103 14.88 22.16 -5.49
N PRO A 104 15.24 21.88 -4.23
CA PRO A 104 14.56 20.87 -3.40
C PRO A 104 13.04 21.06 -3.37
N PRO A 105 12.25 19.98 -3.32
CA PRO A 105 10.79 20.08 -3.30
C PRO A 105 10.31 20.64 -1.95
N ALA A 106 9.24 21.41 -2.00
CA ALA A 106 8.45 21.76 -0.82
C ALA A 106 7.27 20.78 -0.66
N PHE A 107 6.90 20.48 0.57
CA PHE A 107 5.91 19.46 0.92
C PHE A 107 4.69 20.09 1.58
N CYS A 108 3.51 19.58 1.27
CA CYS A 108 2.26 19.86 1.95
C CYS A 108 1.75 18.56 2.60
N TYR A 109 1.37 18.62 3.87
CA TYR A 109 0.93 17.47 4.65
C TYR A 109 -0.51 17.63 5.12
N THR A 110 -1.33 16.59 4.94
CA THR A 110 -2.66 16.51 5.56
C THR A 110 -2.85 15.19 6.32
N ALA A 111 -3.40 15.29 7.52
CA ALA A 111 -3.84 14.15 8.32
C ALA A 111 -5.31 13.80 8.05
N MET A 112 -6.04 14.55 7.22
CA MET A 112 -7.48 14.38 6.96
C MET A 112 -8.33 14.27 8.23
N HIS A 113 -8.04 15.09 9.26
CA HIS A 113 -8.62 15.02 10.61
C HIS A 113 -8.31 13.74 11.39
N GLY A 114 -7.24 13.06 11.00
CA GLY A 114 -6.69 11.88 11.64
C GLY A 114 -5.67 12.18 12.73
N VAL A 115 -5.02 11.13 13.20
CA VAL A 115 -4.01 11.16 14.27
C VAL A 115 -2.58 11.35 13.75
N GLY A 116 -2.37 11.43 12.43
CA GLY A 116 -1.05 11.40 11.80
C GLY A 116 -0.18 12.65 12.06
N TYR A 117 -0.77 13.84 12.21
CA TYR A 117 0.00 15.10 12.24
C TYR A 117 1.11 15.17 13.30
N PRO A 118 0.88 14.84 14.59
CA PRO A 118 1.95 14.85 15.59
C PRO A 118 3.11 13.92 15.22
N ALA A 119 2.80 12.76 14.62
CA ALA A 119 3.81 11.78 14.23
C ALA A 119 4.57 12.22 12.98
N ALA A 120 3.88 12.76 11.97
CA ALA A 120 4.50 13.33 10.78
C ALA A 120 5.44 14.48 11.13
N ARG A 121 5.00 15.41 12.01
CA ARG A 121 5.84 16.51 12.50
C ARG A 121 7.11 16.01 13.20
N GLN A 122 6.97 15.00 14.06
CA GLN A 122 8.12 14.42 14.75
C GLN A 122 9.06 13.71 13.77
N MET A 123 8.52 12.97 12.79
CA MET A 123 9.32 12.31 11.77
C MET A 123 10.11 13.31 10.92
N PHE A 124 9.47 14.39 10.45
CA PHE A 124 10.18 15.46 9.72
C PHE A 124 11.24 16.17 10.56
N SER A 125 11.03 16.30 11.88
CA SER A 125 12.04 16.89 12.78
C SER A 125 13.32 16.05 12.93
N MET A 126 13.30 14.79 12.47
CA MET A 126 14.49 13.93 12.46
C MET A 126 15.40 14.19 11.25
N PHE A 127 14.89 14.84 10.20
CA PHE A 127 15.70 15.19 9.03
C PHE A 127 16.76 16.23 9.40
N PRO A 128 17.98 16.15 8.82
CA PRO A 128 19.03 17.12 9.10
C PRO A 128 18.55 18.54 8.80
N THR A 129 18.75 19.46 9.74
CA THR A 129 18.59 20.90 9.53
C THR A 129 19.97 21.56 9.52
N ASP A 130 20.19 22.50 8.61
CA ASP A 130 21.47 23.23 8.52
C ASP A 130 21.75 24.14 9.74
N ASN A 131 20.80 24.27 10.69
CA ASN A 131 20.98 25.00 11.95
C ASN A 131 20.37 24.25 13.15
N SER A 132 21.12 24.15 14.25
CA SER A 132 20.83 23.28 15.42
C SER A 132 19.96 23.89 16.53
N ASP A 133 19.66 25.19 16.46
CA ASP A 133 19.19 25.94 17.63
C ASP A 133 17.69 26.28 17.65
N ASP A 134 16.93 25.92 16.60
CA ASP A 134 15.53 26.33 16.43
C ASP A 134 14.60 25.16 16.05
N ARG A 135 14.62 24.09 16.87
CA ARG A 135 13.86 22.84 16.60
C ARG A 135 12.35 23.01 16.57
N ASP A 136 11.82 24.08 17.19
CA ASP A 136 10.38 24.41 17.13
C ASP A 136 9.98 25.12 15.82
N GLN A 137 10.95 25.52 14.97
CA GLN A 137 10.74 26.09 13.62
C GLN A 137 10.90 25.06 12.48
N ALA A 138 10.91 23.75 12.75
CA ALA A 138 11.01 22.70 11.73
C ALA A 138 9.92 22.74 10.62
N MET A 139 8.96 23.67 10.71
CA MET A 139 7.90 23.94 9.74
C MET A 139 7.99 25.37 9.13
N THR A 140 9.13 26.08 9.16
CA THR A 140 9.23 27.41 8.50
C THR A 140 10.65 27.78 7.99
N LEU A 141 10.81 27.71 6.65
CA LEU A 141 11.55 28.59 5.72
C LEU A 141 13.07 28.89 5.90
N GLY A 142 13.89 28.36 4.98
CA GLY A 142 15.15 29.02 4.53
C GLY A 142 16.36 28.09 4.39
N ASN A 143 16.95 28.05 3.18
CA ASN A 143 18.12 27.27 2.71
C ASN A 143 18.58 26.11 3.60
N GLY A 144 18.16 24.88 3.29
CA GLY A 144 18.85 23.68 3.78
C GLY A 144 18.00 22.43 3.94
N GLY A 145 16.92 22.49 4.73
CA GLY A 145 16.13 21.31 5.09
C GLY A 145 14.63 21.53 4.86
N THR A 146 14.04 20.74 3.97
CA THR A 146 12.62 20.35 3.88
C THR A 146 11.56 21.39 4.31
N ARG A 147 10.99 22.15 3.35
CA ARG A 147 9.85 23.05 3.59
C ARG A 147 8.55 22.25 3.68
N VAL A 148 8.10 21.86 4.88
CA VAL A 148 6.81 21.17 5.06
C VAL A 148 5.73 22.15 5.53
N HIS A 149 4.56 22.11 4.92
CA HIS A 149 3.39 22.94 5.23
C HIS A 149 2.20 22.05 5.61
N SER A 150 1.62 22.27 6.79
CA SER A 150 0.44 21.53 7.23
C SER A 150 -0.84 22.13 6.65
N VAL A 151 -1.78 21.29 6.22
CA VAL A 151 -3.15 21.70 5.89
C VAL A 151 -3.90 21.97 7.20
N LEU A 152 -3.84 23.21 7.68
CA LEU A 152 -4.38 23.60 8.99
C LEU A 152 -5.86 23.19 9.19
N GLN A 153 -6.66 23.23 8.12
CA GLN A 153 -8.07 22.86 8.17
C GLN A 153 -8.32 21.37 8.48
N GLN A 154 -7.32 20.50 8.23
CA GLN A 154 -7.38 19.04 8.35
C GLN A 154 -6.31 18.49 9.32
N GLN A 155 -5.61 19.37 10.04
CA GLN A 155 -4.46 19.03 10.86
C GLN A 155 -4.84 18.28 12.14
N ASP A 156 -5.83 18.78 12.86
CA ASP A 156 -6.20 18.27 14.18
C ASP A 156 -7.27 17.17 14.07
N PRO A 157 -7.26 16.16 14.96
CA PRO A 157 -8.27 15.11 14.96
C PRO A 157 -9.70 15.66 15.09
N ASP A 158 -10.57 15.27 14.16
CA ASP A 158 -12.02 15.57 14.19
C ASP A 158 -12.78 14.31 13.77
N PRO A 159 -13.50 13.64 14.69
CA PRO A 159 -14.19 12.39 14.41
C PRO A 159 -15.36 12.54 13.42
N THR A 160 -15.76 13.78 13.07
CA THR A 160 -16.79 14.04 12.07
C THR A 160 -16.23 14.11 10.65
N PHE A 161 -14.90 14.22 10.48
CA PHE A 161 -14.22 14.35 9.18
C PHE A 161 -14.81 15.47 8.31
N ARG A 162 -15.21 16.59 8.92
CA ARG A 162 -16.08 17.63 8.37
C ARG A 162 -15.72 18.22 7.00
N THR A 163 -14.48 18.09 6.54
CA THR A 163 -14.04 18.64 5.25
C THR A 163 -14.00 17.64 4.11
N VAL A 164 -14.27 16.35 4.36
CA VAL A 164 -14.20 15.29 3.36
C VAL A 164 -15.46 14.42 3.44
N SER A 165 -15.98 14.00 2.30
CA SER A 165 -17.14 13.09 2.27
C SER A 165 -16.79 11.70 2.79
N PHE A 166 -15.54 11.27 2.56
CA PHE A 166 -15.01 10.00 3.01
C PHE A 166 -13.52 10.18 3.33
N PRO A 167 -13.06 9.86 4.54
CA PRO A 167 -11.68 10.10 4.95
C PRO A 167 -10.76 8.99 4.44
N ASN A 168 -10.60 8.91 3.13
CA ASN A 168 -9.63 8.04 2.45
C ASN A 168 -8.96 8.87 1.35
N PRO A 169 -7.63 9.03 1.35
CA PRO A 169 -6.95 9.85 0.36
C PRO A 169 -6.94 9.25 -1.07
N GLU A 170 -7.45 8.03 -1.27
CA GLU A 170 -7.70 7.45 -2.61
C GLU A 170 -8.98 8.02 -3.26
N GLU A 171 -9.89 8.59 -2.47
CA GLU A 171 -11.19 9.01 -2.96
C GLU A 171 -11.08 10.29 -3.80
N LYS A 172 -11.87 10.38 -4.86
CA LYS A 172 -11.89 11.56 -5.72
C LYS A 172 -12.31 12.80 -4.90
N GLY A 173 -11.52 13.87 -4.98
CA GLY A 173 -11.76 15.12 -4.27
C GLY A 173 -11.20 15.17 -2.84
N SER A 174 -10.68 14.05 -2.32
CA SER A 174 -10.10 13.99 -0.97
C SER A 174 -8.88 14.91 -0.78
N LEU A 175 -8.14 15.16 -1.86
CA LEU A 175 -6.93 15.99 -1.86
C LEU A 175 -7.15 17.46 -2.25
N ASP A 176 -8.37 17.89 -2.60
CA ASP A 176 -8.62 19.23 -3.16
C ASP A 176 -8.18 20.37 -2.23
N ILE A 177 -8.40 20.21 -0.91
CA ILE A 177 -7.95 21.19 0.10
C ILE A 177 -6.43 21.20 0.20
N ALA A 178 -5.79 20.01 0.19
CA ALA A 178 -4.34 19.91 0.23
C ALA A 178 -3.68 20.49 -1.03
N GLN A 179 -4.29 20.29 -2.20
CA GLN A 179 -3.88 20.95 -3.45
C GLN A 179 -3.98 22.46 -3.32
N SER A 180 -5.11 22.98 -2.86
CA SER A 180 -5.29 24.43 -2.67
C SER A 180 -4.25 25.03 -1.72
N GLU A 181 -3.99 24.39 -0.57
CA GLU A 181 -2.96 24.82 0.39
C GLU A 181 -1.54 24.72 -0.18
N ALA A 182 -1.23 23.62 -0.88
CA ALA A 182 0.05 23.44 -1.55
C ALA A 182 0.29 24.55 -2.59
N GLU A 183 -0.74 24.91 -3.36
CA GLU A 183 -0.62 25.97 -4.36
C GLU A 183 -0.36 27.35 -3.75
N MET A 184 -1.05 27.69 -2.64
CA MET A 184 -0.85 28.95 -1.92
C MET A 184 0.54 29.05 -1.29
N ASN A 185 1.09 27.93 -0.83
CA ASN A 185 2.38 27.87 -0.13
C ASN A 185 3.55 27.49 -1.03
N GLY A 186 3.33 27.26 -2.33
CA GLY A 186 4.37 26.86 -3.28
C GLY A 186 4.95 25.48 -3.00
N CYS A 187 4.14 24.54 -2.49
CA CYS A 187 4.53 23.15 -2.30
C CYS A 187 4.45 22.37 -3.63
N ASP A 188 5.42 21.48 -3.84
CA ASP A 188 5.52 20.62 -5.01
C ASP A 188 4.89 19.26 -4.75
N ILE A 189 4.97 18.74 -3.52
CA ILE A 189 4.51 17.39 -3.19
C ILE A 189 3.49 17.44 -2.06
N ILE A 190 2.41 16.66 -2.19
CA ILE A 190 1.43 16.42 -1.12
C ILE A 190 1.65 15.04 -0.54
N PHE A 191 1.66 14.96 0.79
CA PHE A 191 1.49 13.75 1.55
C PHE A 191 0.15 13.77 2.28
N ALA A 192 -0.64 12.71 2.12
CA ALA A 192 -1.90 12.55 2.82
C ALA A 192 -1.98 11.19 3.49
N ASN A 193 -2.32 11.18 4.78
CA ASN A 193 -2.63 9.97 5.51
C ASN A 193 -4.13 9.80 5.69
N ASP A 194 -4.59 8.56 5.84
CA ASP A 194 -5.92 8.26 6.36
C ASP A 194 -5.99 8.47 7.89
N PRO A 195 -7.18 8.40 8.52
CA PRO A 195 -7.36 8.84 9.90
C PRO A 195 -6.49 8.17 10.97
N ASP A 196 -6.14 6.90 10.81
CA ASP A 196 -5.24 6.17 11.72
C ASP A 196 -3.79 6.15 11.25
N ALA A 197 -3.49 6.86 10.15
CA ALA A 197 -2.17 7.07 9.58
C ALA A 197 -1.44 5.79 9.11
N ASP A 198 -2.20 4.75 8.77
CA ASP A 198 -1.66 3.50 8.25
C ASP A 198 -1.40 3.60 6.73
N ARG A 199 -2.11 4.49 6.01
CA ARG A 199 -1.98 4.69 4.55
C ARG A 199 -1.21 5.95 4.18
N LEU A 200 -0.64 5.95 2.97
CA LEU A 200 0.01 7.13 2.38
C LEU A 200 -0.41 7.36 0.93
N ALA A 201 -1.05 8.49 0.64
CA ALA A 201 -1.14 8.99 -0.72
C ALA A 201 -0.08 10.05 -0.99
N VAL A 202 0.40 10.09 -2.23
CA VAL A 202 1.36 11.07 -2.71
C VAL A 202 0.87 11.72 -3.99
N ALA A 203 0.97 13.04 -4.08
CA ALA A 203 0.76 13.76 -5.33
C ALA A 203 1.91 14.74 -5.58
N GLU A 204 2.30 14.90 -6.85
CA GLU A 204 3.30 15.88 -7.29
C GLU A 204 2.65 16.91 -8.22
N ARG A 205 3.00 18.17 -8.01
CA ARG A 205 2.68 19.27 -8.91
C ARG A 205 3.88 19.55 -9.79
N ASP A 206 3.68 19.40 -11.09
CA ASP A 206 4.70 19.77 -12.06
C ASP A 206 4.92 21.29 -12.04
N ARG A 207 6.18 21.72 -11.86
CA ARG A 207 6.54 23.14 -11.70
C ARG A 207 6.26 23.97 -12.96
N GLU A 208 6.31 23.38 -14.14
CA GLU A 208 6.16 24.08 -15.42
C GLU A 208 4.69 24.15 -15.85
N THR A 209 4.05 22.99 -15.94
CA THR A 209 2.67 22.81 -16.42
C THR A 209 1.64 23.11 -15.34
N LYS A 210 2.05 23.15 -14.06
CA LYS A 210 1.20 23.33 -12.87
C LYS A 210 0.18 22.22 -12.67
N LYS A 211 0.30 21.11 -13.39
CA LYS A 211 -0.61 19.96 -13.30
C LYS A 211 -0.26 19.08 -12.10
N TRP A 212 -1.28 18.60 -11.42
CA TRP A 212 -1.16 17.60 -10.38
C TRP A 212 -1.17 16.19 -10.97
N THR A 213 -0.24 15.36 -10.52
CA THR A 213 -0.22 13.91 -10.74
C THR A 213 -0.37 13.25 -9.39
N VAL A 214 -1.46 12.48 -9.19
CA VAL A 214 -1.63 11.63 -8.01
C VAL A 214 -1.07 10.25 -8.36
N PHE A 215 -0.09 9.79 -7.59
CA PHE A 215 0.51 8.48 -7.82
C PHE A 215 -0.40 7.36 -7.29
N THR A 216 -0.47 6.25 -8.02
CA THR A 216 -1.18 5.06 -7.53
C THR A 216 -0.40 4.39 -6.40
N GLY A 217 -1.06 3.57 -5.58
CA GLY A 217 -0.37 2.78 -4.56
C GLY A 217 0.73 1.88 -5.13
N ASP A 218 0.52 1.30 -6.32
CA ASP A 218 1.54 0.52 -7.02
C ASP A 218 2.76 1.35 -7.44
N GLN A 219 2.55 2.60 -7.90
CA GLN A 219 3.66 3.49 -8.25
C GLN A 219 4.45 3.91 -7.02
N ILE A 220 3.75 4.28 -5.94
CA ILE A 220 4.38 4.63 -4.65
C ILE A 220 5.15 3.42 -4.10
N GLY A 221 4.52 2.25 -4.07
CA GLY A 221 5.12 1.01 -3.58
C GLY A 221 6.35 0.59 -4.38
N THR A 222 6.29 0.73 -5.72
CA THR A 222 7.43 0.46 -6.59
C THR A 222 8.59 1.42 -6.33
N MET A 223 8.32 2.72 -6.22
CA MET A 223 9.34 3.73 -5.93
C MET A 223 10.00 3.50 -4.57
N LEU A 224 9.19 3.24 -3.52
CA LEU A 224 9.69 2.92 -2.18
C LEU A 224 10.53 1.63 -2.17
N GLY A 225 10.04 0.55 -2.77
CA GLY A 225 10.76 -0.73 -2.84
C GLY A 225 12.09 -0.60 -3.58
N HIS A 226 12.11 0.09 -4.72
CA HIS A 226 13.34 0.35 -5.47
C HIS A 226 14.32 1.22 -4.68
N TRP A 227 13.84 2.27 -4.02
CA TRP A 227 14.67 3.15 -3.20
C TRP A 227 15.30 2.41 -2.03
N LEU A 228 14.51 1.64 -1.28
CA LEU A 228 15.01 0.86 -0.14
C LEU A 228 16.00 -0.22 -0.60
N TRP A 229 15.76 -0.83 -1.76
CA TRP A 229 16.71 -1.76 -2.35
C TRP A 229 18.06 -1.10 -2.67
N GLU A 230 18.06 0.04 -3.36
CA GLU A 230 19.29 0.74 -3.75
C GLU A 230 20.07 1.31 -2.55
N THR A 231 19.36 1.81 -1.54
CA THR A 231 19.98 2.54 -0.43
C THR A 231 20.34 1.66 0.78
N VAL A 232 19.58 0.59 1.00
CA VAL A 232 19.74 -0.33 2.12
C VAL A 232 20.01 -1.76 1.62
N GLY A 233 19.15 -2.30 0.76
CA GLY A 233 19.16 -3.70 0.40
C GLY A 233 20.47 -4.19 -0.23
N LYS A 234 21.03 -3.43 -1.18
CA LYS A 234 22.32 -3.75 -1.83
C LYS A 234 23.50 -3.78 -0.86
N LYS A 235 23.45 -3.00 0.22
CA LYS A 235 24.49 -2.99 1.26
C LYS A 235 24.36 -4.17 2.21
N GLN A 236 23.17 -4.76 2.31
CA GLN A 236 22.85 -5.79 3.28
C GLN A 236 22.96 -7.22 2.73
N GLU A 237 22.90 -7.43 1.41
CA GLU A 237 23.20 -8.76 0.86
C GLU A 237 24.63 -9.24 1.16
N THR A 238 25.51 -8.36 1.63
CA THR A 238 26.84 -8.70 2.13
C THR A 238 26.88 -9.10 3.61
N ASP A 239 25.77 -8.94 4.33
CA ASP A 239 25.57 -9.40 5.71
C ASP A 239 24.99 -10.84 5.72
N ASP A 240 24.74 -11.40 6.91
CA ASP A 240 24.32 -12.80 7.09
C ASP A 240 22.91 -13.13 6.55
N LYS A 241 22.08 -12.13 6.20
CA LYS A 241 20.68 -12.33 5.74
C LYS A 241 20.44 -11.72 4.35
N LYS A 242 19.66 -12.43 3.53
CA LYS A 242 19.16 -11.92 2.23
C LYS A 242 18.00 -10.95 2.43
N VAL A 243 17.76 -10.10 1.45
CA VAL A 243 16.62 -9.18 1.47
C VAL A 243 15.37 -9.84 0.90
N ALA A 244 14.25 -9.71 1.61
CA ALA A 244 12.92 -10.07 1.15
C ALA A 244 12.03 -8.83 1.04
N MET A 245 11.21 -8.78 0.00
CA MET A 245 10.13 -7.81 -0.15
C MET A 245 8.82 -8.50 -0.53
N LEU A 246 7.70 -7.95 -0.09
CA LEU A 246 6.40 -8.58 -0.26
C LEU A 246 5.37 -7.62 -0.83
N ALA A 247 4.40 -8.17 -1.57
CA ALA A 247 3.24 -7.42 -2.01
C ALA A 247 1.95 -8.24 -1.93
N SER A 248 0.81 -7.56 -1.96
CA SER A 248 -0.48 -8.24 -2.18
C SER A 248 -0.49 -8.88 -3.58
N THR A 249 -1.12 -10.05 -3.73
CA THR A 249 -1.24 -10.74 -5.03
C THR A 249 -1.86 -9.86 -6.11
N VAL A 250 -2.76 -8.94 -5.71
CA VAL A 250 -3.47 -8.04 -6.62
C VAL A 250 -2.74 -6.70 -6.85
N SER A 251 -1.60 -6.49 -6.19
CA SER A 251 -0.70 -5.38 -6.47
C SER A 251 0.08 -5.61 -7.75
N SER A 252 0.69 -4.56 -8.27
CA SER A 252 1.48 -4.61 -9.49
C SER A 252 2.62 -5.62 -9.39
N THR A 253 2.84 -6.38 -10.46
CA THR A 253 3.98 -7.30 -10.60
C THR A 253 5.29 -6.57 -10.91
N MET A 254 5.29 -5.22 -10.92
CA MET A 254 6.50 -4.44 -11.15
C MET A 254 7.56 -4.69 -10.07
N LEU A 255 7.21 -4.75 -8.78
CA LEU A 255 8.19 -5.06 -7.73
C LEU A 255 8.80 -6.46 -7.91
N ALA A 256 8.00 -7.45 -8.31
CA ALA A 256 8.47 -8.80 -8.63
C ALA A 256 9.44 -8.80 -9.84
N THR A 257 9.18 -7.94 -10.82
CA THR A 257 10.07 -7.77 -11.98
C THR A 257 11.39 -7.14 -11.56
N ILE A 258 11.35 -6.12 -10.70
CA ILE A 258 12.56 -5.50 -10.14
C ILE A 258 13.35 -6.55 -9.36
N ALA A 259 12.70 -7.34 -8.50
CA ALA A 259 13.33 -8.43 -7.75
C ALA A 259 14.08 -9.41 -8.65
N LYS A 260 13.45 -9.83 -9.76
CA LYS A 260 14.07 -10.74 -10.73
C LYS A 260 15.31 -10.14 -11.42
N VAL A 261 15.30 -8.83 -11.68
CA VAL A 261 16.41 -8.14 -12.35
C VAL A 261 17.55 -7.83 -11.37
N GLU A 262 17.19 -7.41 -10.16
CA GLU A 262 18.14 -6.89 -9.18
C GLU A 262 18.67 -7.93 -8.20
N GLY A 263 17.94 -9.03 -7.96
CA GLY A 263 18.44 -10.19 -7.23
C GLY A 263 17.83 -10.47 -5.85
N PHE A 264 16.97 -9.59 -5.32
CA PHE A 264 16.32 -9.82 -4.02
C PHE A 264 15.16 -10.82 -4.08
N HIS A 265 14.78 -11.36 -2.92
CA HIS A 265 13.67 -12.28 -2.79
C HIS A 265 12.33 -11.54 -2.80
N PHE A 266 11.38 -12.01 -3.60
CA PHE A 266 10.02 -11.47 -3.65
C PHE A 266 8.97 -12.55 -3.40
N GLU A 267 8.00 -12.27 -2.54
CA GLU A 267 6.81 -13.10 -2.33
C GLU A 267 5.53 -12.28 -2.43
N ASP A 268 4.50 -12.83 -3.10
CA ASP A 268 3.15 -12.30 -3.05
C ASP A 268 2.32 -13.00 -1.98
N THR A 269 1.43 -12.27 -1.29
CA THR A 269 0.48 -12.85 -0.32
C THR A 269 -0.96 -12.48 -0.65
N LEU A 270 -1.94 -13.14 -0.03
CA LEU A 270 -3.34 -12.76 -0.16
C LEU A 270 -3.57 -11.26 0.17
N THR A 271 -4.55 -10.64 -0.48
CA THR A 271 -4.93 -9.23 -0.20
C THR A 271 -5.29 -9.01 1.26
N GLY A 272 -4.85 -7.88 1.81
CA GLY A 272 -5.03 -7.48 3.20
C GLY A 272 -3.74 -7.64 3.97
N PHE A 273 -3.25 -6.53 4.53
CA PHE A 273 -1.96 -6.45 5.20
C PHE A 273 -1.74 -7.46 6.33
N LYS A 274 -2.80 -8.02 6.91
CA LYS A 274 -2.69 -9.15 7.85
C LYS A 274 -1.88 -10.33 7.31
N TRP A 275 -2.01 -10.64 6.03
CA TRP A 275 -1.26 -11.71 5.37
C TRP A 275 0.16 -11.28 5.03
N ILE A 276 0.32 -10.05 4.54
CA ILE A 276 1.60 -9.47 4.13
C ILE A 276 2.51 -9.31 5.35
N GLY A 277 2.04 -8.63 6.39
CA GLY A 277 2.72 -8.43 7.66
C GLY A 277 3.05 -9.74 8.35
N SER A 278 2.08 -10.65 8.38
CA SER A 278 2.22 -12.08 8.71
C SER A 278 3.50 -12.70 8.20
N ARG A 279 3.53 -12.78 6.88
CA ARG A 279 4.61 -13.41 6.16
C ARG A 279 5.91 -12.62 6.27
N GLY A 280 5.84 -11.29 6.30
CA GLY A 280 6.97 -10.40 6.50
C GLY A 280 7.68 -10.65 7.83
N SER A 281 6.91 -10.75 8.92
CA SER A 281 7.44 -11.07 10.26
C SER A 281 8.06 -12.46 10.28
N GLU A 282 7.39 -13.48 9.73
CA GLU A 282 7.92 -14.84 9.66
C GLU A 282 9.26 -14.93 8.90
N LEU A 283 9.36 -14.23 7.77
CA LEU A 283 10.60 -14.16 6.99
C LEU A 283 11.69 -13.43 7.77
N ASN A 284 11.36 -12.33 8.45
CA ASN A 284 12.31 -11.56 9.22
C ASN A 284 12.87 -12.31 10.44
N ASP A 285 12.02 -13.09 11.10
CA ASP A 285 12.39 -13.94 12.24
C ASP A 285 13.21 -15.18 11.82
N SER A 286 13.25 -15.49 10.51
CA SER A 286 14.09 -16.57 9.99
C SER A 286 15.57 -16.19 9.96
N ASP A 287 16.45 -17.19 9.95
CA ASP A 287 17.90 -16.99 9.75
C ASP A 287 18.27 -16.64 8.30
N THR A 288 17.31 -16.64 7.37
CA THR A 288 17.60 -16.49 5.93
C THR A 288 17.34 -15.08 5.41
N TYR A 289 16.27 -14.44 5.88
CA TYR A 289 15.77 -13.20 5.28
C TYR A 289 15.64 -12.08 6.32
N ARG A 290 15.91 -10.85 5.88
CA ARG A 290 15.36 -9.63 6.47
C ARG A 290 14.26 -9.12 5.55
N THR A 291 13.10 -8.85 6.11
CA THR A 291 12.01 -8.24 5.36
C THR A 291 12.20 -6.73 5.35
N LEU A 292 12.53 -6.17 4.18
CA LEU A 292 12.86 -4.75 4.06
C LEU A 292 11.68 -3.91 3.59
N PHE A 293 10.73 -4.50 2.88
CA PHE A 293 9.59 -3.75 2.35
C PHE A 293 8.38 -4.64 2.09
N CYS A 294 7.21 -4.14 2.47
CA CYS A 294 5.92 -4.79 2.25
C CYS A 294 4.91 -3.74 1.75
N TYR A 295 4.11 -4.05 0.73
CA TYR A 295 3.05 -3.13 0.32
C TYR A 295 1.77 -3.78 -0.21
N GLU A 296 0.66 -3.03 -0.15
CA GLU A 296 -0.57 -3.32 -0.89
C GLU A 296 -0.96 -2.13 -1.76
N GLU A 297 -1.57 -2.42 -2.91
CA GLU A 297 -2.02 -1.46 -3.92
C GLU A 297 -2.96 -0.39 -3.37
N ALA A 298 -3.68 -0.72 -2.29
CA ALA A 298 -4.55 0.17 -1.52
C ALA A 298 -3.73 1.09 -0.59
N ILE A 299 -2.66 1.67 -1.13
CA ILE A 299 -1.77 2.68 -0.53
C ILE A 299 -1.25 2.36 0.89
N GLY A 300 -1.06 1.07 1.17
CA GLY A 300 -0.52 0.58 2.44
C GLY A 300 0.92 0.13 2.27
N PHE A 301 1.83 0.63 3.11
CA PHE A 301 3.26 0.39 2.99
C PHE A 301 3.88 0.12 4.37
N SER A 302 4.85 -0.78 4.44
CA SER A 302 5.71 -1.01 5.60
C SER A 302 7.15 -0.95 5.12
N CYS A 303 7.89 0.05 5.62
CA CYS A 303 9.29 0.28 5.28
C CYS A 303 10.18 -0.21 6.40
N GLY A 304 11.10 -1.13 6.09
CA GLY A 304 11.98 -1.75 7.07
C GLY A 304 11.36 -2.90 7.85
N ASP A 305 12.11 -3.36 8.85
CA ASP A 305 11.81 -4.47 9.74
C ASP A 305 11.37 -4.00 11.14
N VAL A 306 10.81 -2.79 11.22
CA VAL A 306 10.40 -2.15 12.48
C VAL A 306 8.97 -2.53 12.87
N ILE A 307 8.03 -2.42 11.93
CA ILE A 307 6.61 -2.73 12.11
C ILE A 307 6.12 -3.50 10.89
N PHE A 308 5.53 -4.68 11.12
CA PHE A 308 4.91 -5.52 10.09
C PHE A 308 3.41 -5.23 9.95
N ASP A 309 3.02 -3.96 10.03
CA ASP A 309 1.73 -3.42 9.62
C ASP A 309 1.98 -2.15 8.80
N LYS A 310 0.94 -1.62 8.16
CA LYS A 310 1.08 -0.41 7.38
C LYS A 310 1.45 0.78 8.27
N ASP A 311 2.40 1.55 7.80
CA ASP A 311 2.92 2.73 8.47
C ASP A 311 3.09 3.85 7.44
N GLY A 312 2.04 4.66 7.30
CA GLY A 312 2.02 5.81 6.40
C GLY A 312 2.99 6.91 6.82
N ILE A 313 3.44 6.94 8.09
CA ILE A 313 4.36 7.96 8.61
C ILE A 313 5.80 7.64 8.22
N SER A 314 6.26 6.40 8.41
CA SER A 314 7.61 6.01 7.95
C SER A 314 7.69 5.98 6.44
N ALA A 315 6.66 5.49 5.74
CA ALA A 315 6.59 5.53 4.28
C ALA A 315 6.67 6.97 3.74
N MET A 316 6.02 7.93 4.40
CA MET A 316 6.09 9.35 4.04
C MET A 316 7.52 9.88 4.14
N ALA A 317 8.23 9.54 5.22
CA ALA A 317 9.61 9.98 5.40
C ALA A 317 10.55 9.40 4.35
N VAL A 318 10.44 8.09 4.08
CA VAL A 318 11.24 7.42 3.04
C VAL A 318 10.94 8.04 1.68
N PHE A 319 9.68 8.32 1.38
CA PHE A 319 9.29 8.99 0.14
C PHE A 319 9.81 10.43 0.05
N ALA A 320 9.77 11.19 1.15
CA ALA A 320 10.31 12.54 1.19
C ALA A 320 11.82 12.53 0.88
N GLN A 321 12.57 11.58 1.44
CA GLN A 321 13.98 11.41 1.11
C GLN A 321 14.20 11.05 -0.36
N LEU A 322 13.44 10.10 -0.90
CA LEU A 322 13.44 9.76 -2.33
C LEU A 322 13.21 11.00 -3.18
N ALA A 323 12.19 11.81 -2.86
CA ALA A 323 11.85 13.00 -3.62
C ALA A 323 12.97 14.06 -3.57
N MET A 324 13.55 14.31 -2.40
CA MET A 324 14.69 15.23 -2.27
C MET A 324 15.88 14.79 -3.10
N HIS A 325 16.22 13.49 -3.06
CA HIS A 325 17.28 12.90 -3.88
C HIS A 325 17.00 13.09 -5.38
N VAL A 326 15.79 12.73 -5.82
CA VAL A 326 15.37 12.79 -7.23
C VAL A 326 15.45 14.22 -7.78
N TYR A 327 14.99 15.22 -7.02
CA TYR A 327 15.09 16.63 -7.40
C TYR A 327 16.54 17.11 -7.44
N ARG A 328 17.37 16.73 -6.46
CA ARG A 328 18.82 17.01 -6.48
C ARG A 328 19.53 16.41 -7.69
N LYS A 329 19.08 15.25 -8.17
CA LYS A 329 19.57 14.62 -9.42
C LYS A 329 18.91 15.16 -10.69
N GLY A 330 18.19 16.28 -10.59
CA GLY A 330 17.68 17.02 -11.75
C GLY A 330 16.41 16.45 -12.36
N LYS A 331 15.65 15.62 -11.63
CA LYS A 331 14.40 15.00 -12.10
C LYS A 331 13.24 15.31 -11.16
N THR A 332 12.01 15.30 -11.68
CA THR A 332 10.79 15.21 -10.85
C THR A 332 10.53 13.77 -10.44
N VAL A 333 9.66 13.54 -9.45
CA VAL A 333 9.24 12.19 -9.04
C VAL A 333 8.56 11.46 -10.20
N GLY A 334 7.70 12.14 -10.97
CA GLY A 334 7.10 11.58 -12.18
C GLY A 334 8.13 11.13 -13.22
N GLN A 335 9.20 11.91 -13.44
CA GLN A 335 10.30 11.53 -14.33
C GLN A 335 11.14 10.37 -13.77
N HIS A 336 11.30 10.29 -12.45
CA HIS A 336 11.92 9.13 -11.81
C HIS A 336 11.09 7.86 -12.01
N MET A 337 9.77 7.93 -11.81
CA MET A 337 8.87 6.81 -12.10
C MET A 337 8.97 6.37 -13.57
N GLN A 338 9.02 7.33 -14.51
CA GLN A 338 9.24 7.02 -15.93
C GLN A 338 10.60 6.31 -16.15
N SER A 339 11.66 6.73 -15.45
CA SER A 339 12.97 6.07 -15.54
C SER A 339 12.93 4.61 -15.06
N LEU A 340 12.06 4.29 -14.10
CA LEU A 340 11.82 2.90 -13.68
C LEU A 340 11.07 2.12 -14.77
N TYR A 341 10.05 2.72 -15.41
CA TYR A 341 9.38 2.09 -16.55
C TYR A 341 10.34 1.86 -17.73
N ASP A 342 11.22 2.81 -18.01
CA ASP A 342 12.22 2.68 -19.08
C ASP A 342 13.17 1.49 -18.82
N LYS A 343 13.51 1.22 -17.55
CA LYS A 343 14.41 0.12 -17.15
C LYS A 343 13.70 -1.23 -17.08
N TYR A 344 12.53 -1.30 -16.45
CA TYR A 344 11.88 -2.58 -16.11
C TYR A 344 10.70 -2.94 -17.03
N GLY A 345 10.21 -1.97 -17.82
CA GLY A 345 9.02 -2.07 -18.64
C GLY A 345 7.85 -1.25 -18.07
N GLU A 346 6.91 -0.88 -18.92
CA GLU A 346 5.65 -0.24 -18.53
C GLU A 346 4.71 -1.25 -17.85
N PHE A 347 3.94 -0.80 -16.86
CA PHE A 347 2.90 -1.59 -16.21
C PHE A 347 1.58 -0.80 -16.24
N VAL A 348 0.57 -1.42 -16.85
CA VAL A 348 -0.79 -0.87 -16.98
C VAL A 348 -1.79 -1.90 -16.46
N SER A 349 -2.86 -1.42 -15.83
CA SER A 349 -3.82 -2.28 -15.15
C SER A 349 -5.27 -1.91 -15.49
N ASN A 350 -6.11 -2.92 -15.57
CA ASN A 350 -7.56 -2.83 -15.70
C ASN A 350 -8.17 -3.61 -14.53
N ASN A 351 -8.35 -2.90 -13.42
CA ASN A 351 -8.85 -3.46 -12.18
C ASN A 351 -10.28 -2.96 -11.96
N SER A 352 -11.22 -3.87 -11.82
CA SER A 352 -12.63 -3.50 -11.58
C SER A 352 -13.41 -4.68 -11.02
N TYR A 353 -14.73 -4.59 -11.07
CA TYR A 353 -15.62 -5.64 -10.63
C TYR A 353 -16.92 -5.65 -11.43
N PHE A 354 -17.57 -6.81 -11.44
CA PHE A 354 -18.96 -6.95 -11.83
C PHE A 354 -19.84 -7.12 -10.60
N PHE A 355 -21.06 -6.59 -10.63
CA PHE A 355 -22.13 -6.97 -9.72
C PHE A 355 -22.87 -8.20 -10.25
N TYR A 356 -23.33 -9.03 -9.32
CA TYR A 356 -24.22 -10.15 -9.58
C TYR A 356 -25.35 -10.17 -8.53
N GLN A 357 -26.47 -10.81 -8.85
CA GLN A 357 -27.59 -10.94 -7.89
C GLN A 357 -27.61 -12.30 -7.19
N ASP A 358 -27.14 -13.35 -7.88
CA ASP A 358 -27.15 -14.72 -7.39
C ASP A 358 -25.71 -15.25 -7.26
N ALA A 359 -25.31 -15.57 -6.02
CA ALA A 359 -24.00 -16.14 -5.73
C ALA A 359 -23.78 -17.52 -6.40
N SER A 360 -24.86 -18.24 -6.77
CA SER A 360 -24.76 -19.51 -7.49
C SER A 360 -24.13 -19.35 -8.88
N ILE A 361 -24.32 -18.19 -9.53
CA ILE A 361 -23.74 -17.88 -10.84
C ILE A 361 -22.22 -17.82 -10.73
N VAL A 362 -21.71 -17.18 -9.67
CA VAL A 362 -20.27 -17.05 -9.46
C VAL A 362 -19.62 -18.41 -9.18
N ALA A 363 -20.29 -19.26 -8.40
CA ALA A 363 -19.82 -20.63 -8.20
C ALA A 363 -19.73 -21.41 -9.51
N LYS A 364 -20.73 -21.29 -10.39
CA LYS A 364 -20.75 -21.91 -11.73
C LYS A 364 -19.63 -21.40 -12.62
N ILE A 365 -19.39 -20.08 -12.65
CA ILE A 365 -18.29 -19.46 -13.40
C ILE A 365 -16.95 -20.03 -12.93
N MET A 366 -16.70 -20.03 -11.62
CA MET A 366 -15.44 -20.54 -11.07
C MET A 366 -15.27 -22.04 -11.35
N GLU A 367 -16.33 -22.84 -11.25
CA GLU A 367 -16.28 -24.27 -11.60
C GLU A 367 -15.96 -24.47 -13.09
N LYS A 368 -16.57 -23.68 -13.97
CA LYS A 368 -16.29 -23.69 -15.41
C LYS A 368 -14.83 -23.36 -15.71
N ILE A 369 -14.28 -22.32 -15.08
CA ILE A 369 -12.86 -21.93 -15.26
C ILE A 369 -11.93 -23.05 -14.78
N ARG A 370 -12.26 -23.69 -13.64
CA ARG A 370 -11.47 -24.80 -13.09
C ARG A 370 -11.54 -26.05 -13.95
N ASN A 371 -12.66 -26.31 -14.62
CA ASN A 371 -12.84 -27.37 -15.62
C ASN A 371 -12.27 -28.74 -15.17
N GLY A 372 -12.51 -29.13 -13.92
CA GLY A 372 -11.97 -30.37 -13.34
C GLY A 372 -10.43 -30.48 -13.38
N GLY A 373 -9.72 -29.36 -13.27
CA GLY A 373 -8.26 -29.27 -13.36
C GLY A 373 -7.71 -29.15 -14.79
N LYS A 374 -8.58 -29.13 -15.81
CA LYS A 374 -8.19 -28.91 -17.22
C LYS A 374 -8.31 -27.43 -17.59
N TYR A 375 -7.51 -26.61 -16.93
CA TYR A 375 -7.49 -25.17 -17.15
C TYR A 375 -7.24 -24.82 -18.62
N VAL A 376 -7.76 -23.65 -19.01
CA VAL A 376 -7.55 -23.10 -20.35
C VAL A 376 -6.05 -22.94 -20.64
N LYS A 377 -5.63 -23.35 -21.84
CA LYS A 377 -4.23 -23.27 -22.28
C LYS A 377 -3.91 -22.02 -23.09
N THR A 378 -4.92 -21.45 -23.73
CA THR A 378 -4.80 -20.31 -24.64
C THR A 378 -6.04 -19.44 -24.57
N ILE A 379 -5.86 -18.13 -24.54
CA ILE A 379 -6.93 -17.13 -24.68
C ILE A 379 -6.49 -16.16 -25.76
N ALA A 380 -7.36 -15.89 -26.74
CA ALA A 380 -6.97 -15.23 -27.99
C ALA A 380 -5.76 -15.93 -28.63
N SER A 381 -4.67 -15.19 -28.86
CA SER A 381 -3.40 -15.68 -29.41
C SER A 381 -2.35 -16.02 -28.36
N TYR A 382 -2.64 -15.85 -27.06
CA TYR A 382 -1.66 -15.93 -25.98
C TYR A 382 -1.77 -17.23 -25.19
N THR A 383 -0.63 -17.78 -24.79
CA THR A 383 -0.54 -19.01 -24.01
C THR A 383 -0.62 -18.71 -22.52
N VAL A 384 -1.35 -19.54 -21.78
CA VAL A 384 -1.32 -19.53 -20.31
C VAL A 384 -0.07 -20.28 -19.85
N GLU A 385 0.94 -19.55 -19.35
CA GLU A 385 2.19 -20.11 -18.84
C GLU A 385 2.00 -20.78 -17.48
N SER A 386 1.17 -20.18 -16.62
CA SER A 386 0.85 -20.75 -15.32
C SER A 386 -0.53 -20.36 -14.82
N VAL A 387 -1.09 -21.27 -14.05
CA VAL A 387 -2.33 -21.15 -13.29
C VAL A 387 -2.03 -21.34 -11.81
N ARG A 388 -2.56 -20.45 -10.97
CA ARG A 388 -2.70 -20.62 -9.52
C ARG A 388 -4.18 -20.52 -9.16
N ASP A 389 -4.77 -21.65 -8.78
CA ASP A 389 -6.13 -21.82 -8.27
C ASP A 389 -6.09 -21.98 -6.74
N LEU A 390 -6.58 -20.96 -6.04
CA LEU A 390 -6.74 -20.95 -4.58
C LEU A 390 -8.14 -21.42 -4.15
N GLY A 391 -8.89 -22.11 -5.02
CA GLY A 391 -10.01 -22.94 -4.61
C GLY A 391 -9.57 -24.14 -3.78
N ASP A 392 -10.53 -24.89 -3.23
CA ASP A 392 -10.23 -26.12 -2.49
C ASP A 392 -10.90 -27.33 -3.19
N PRO A 393 -10.13 -28.36 -3.60
CA PRO A 393 -8.66 -28.45 -3.49
C PRO A 393 -7.95 -27.44 -4.41
N GLY A 394 -6.82 -26.89 -3.95
CA GLY A 394 -6.05 -25.91 -4.72
C GLY A 394 -5.10 -26.52 -5.74
N HIS A 395 -4.62 -25.68 -6.67
CA HIS A 395 -3.63 -26.06 -7.68
C HIS A 395 -2.70 -24.90 -8.01
N ASP A 396 -1.40 -25.13 -8.09
CA ASP A 396 -0.46 -24.13 -8.62
C ASP A 396 0.53 -24.78 -9.58
N SER A 397 0.36 -24.51 -10.87
CA SER A 397 1.22 -25.07 -11.91
C SER A 397 2.67 -24.58 -11.85
N ALA A 398 2.96 -23.47 -11.16
CA ALA A 398 4.31 -22.93 -11.03
C ALA A 398 5.13 -23.63 -9.94
N THR A 399 4.49 -24.35 -9.01
CA THR A 399 5.19 -25.07 -7.94
C THR A 399 5.62 -26.48 -8.37
N PRO A 400 6.67 -27.05 -7.75
CA PRO A 400 7.13 -28.41 -8.06
C PRO A 400 6.09 -29.49 -7.77
N ASP A 401 5.35 -29.35 -6.66
CA ASP A 401 4.36 -30.34 -6.18
C ASP A 401 2.93 -30.05 -6.65
N LYS A 402 2.76 -29.00 -7.47
CA LYS A 402 1.48 -28.53 -8.02
C LYS A 402 0.47 -28.05 -6.99
N LYS A 403 0.93 -27.70 -5.78
CA LYS A 403 0.11 -27.11 -4.72
C LYS A 403 0.38 -25.63 -4.55
N PRO A 404 -0.64 -24.82 -4.23
CA PRO A 404 -0.43 -23.41 -3.91
C PRO A 404 0.40 -23.20 -2.65
N THR A 405 1.21 -22.14 -2.65
CA THR A 405 1.93 -21.62 -1.48
C THR A 405 1.07 -20.69 -0.61
N LEU A 406 -0.11 -20.32 -1.10
CA LEU A 406 -1.07 -19.45 -0.39
C LEU A 406 -2.27 -20.26 0.10
N PRO A 407 -2.95 -19.80 1.17
CA PRO A 407 -4.15 -20.46 1.68
C PRO A 407 -5.22 -20.62 0.61
N THR A 408 -5.83 -21.81 0.57
CA THR A 408 -6.94 -22.15 -0.32
C THR A 408 -8.28 -21.95 0.39
N SER A 409 -9.33 -21.59 -0.34
CA SER A 409 -10.68 -21.39 0.21
C SER A 409 -11.78 -21.88 -0.74
N LYS A 410 -12.74 -22.66 -0.20
CA LYS A 410 -13.98 -23.01 -0.92
C LYS A 410 -14.89 -21.79 -1.12
N SER A 411 -14.97 -20.93 -0.11
CA SER A 411 -15.94 -19.82 -0.05
C SER A 411 -15.41 -18.52 -0.67
N SER A 412 -14.11 -18.40 -0.85
CA SER A 412 -13.48 -17.24 -1.49
C SER A 412 -12.29 -17.70 -2.34
N PRO A 413 -12.54 -18.51 -3.38
CA PRO A 413 -11.49 -18.96 -4.28
C PRO A 413 -10.89 -17.76 -5.03
N MET A 414 -9.65 -17.88 -5.44
CA MET A 414 -8.99 -16.88 -6.27
C MET A 414 -8.23 -17.59 -7.39
N MET A 415 -8.39 -17.11 -8.61
CA MET A 415 -7.69 -17.63 -9.78
C MET A 415 -6.66 -16.62 -10.26
N THR A 416 -5.44 -17.06 -10.54
CA THR A 416 -4.41 -16.27 -11.21
C THR A 416 -3.96 -17.02 -12.46
N LEU A 417 -4.04 -16.36 -13.62
CA LEU A 417 -3.53 -16.83 -14.90
C LEU A 417 -2.39 -15.90 -15.33
N ARG A 418 -1.22 -16.45 -15.64
CA ARG A 418 -0.08 -15.70 -16.21
C ARG A 418 0.10 -16.10 -17.66
N PHE A 419 0.26 -15.11 -18.53
CA PHE A 419 0.34 -15.29 -19.98
C PHE A 419 1.74 -14.96 -20.51
N ASP A 420 2.09 -15.59 -21.64
CA ASP A 420 3.38 -15.45 -22.31
C ASP A 420 3.68 -14.05 -22.88
N ASN A 421 2.66 -13.20 -23.02
CA ASN A 421 2.80 -11.79 -23.35
C ASN A 421 3.07 -10.88 -22.14
N GLY A 422 3.25 -11.45 -20.94
CA GLY A 422 3.45 -10.69 -19.71
C GLY A 422 2.17 -10.17 -19.07
N CYS A 423 0.99 -10.60 -19.52
CA CYS A 423 -0.26 -10.30 -18.85
C CYS A 423 -0.51 -11.23 -17.66
N VAL A 424 -1.06 -10.68 -16.57
CA VAL A 424 -1.52 -11.42 -15.41
C VAL A 424 -2.99 -11.09 -15.17
N VAL A 425 -3.84 -12.13 -15.15
CA VAL A 425 -5.27 -12.02 -14.90
C VAL A 425 -5.58 -12.68 -13.56
N GLN A 426 -6.20 -11.92 -12.67
CA GLN A 426 -6.65 -12.41 -11.37
C GLN A 426 -8.16 -12.25 -11.24
N LEU A 427 -8.83 -13.31 -10.84
CA LEU A 427 -10.29 -13.35 -10.69
C LEU A 427 -10.63 -13.75 -9.26
N ARG A 428 -11.48 -12.95 -8.61
CA ARG A 428 -11.80 -13.08 -7.19
C ARG A 428 -13.26 -12.73 -6.90
N PRO A 429 -14.12 -13.73 -6.66
CA PRO A 429 -15.39 -13.55 -5.97
C PRO A 429 -15.19 -12.86 -4.61
N SER A 430 -15.97 -11.82 -4.33
CA SER A 430 -16.03 -11.25 -2.99
C SER A 430 -16.87 -12.14 -2.08
N GLY A 431 -16.37 -12.43 -0.87
CA GLY A 431 -17.10 -13.21 0.13
C GLY A 431 -18.14 -12.41 0.93
N THR A 432 -18.02 -11.09 0.95
CA THR A 432 -18.84 -10.20 1.79
C THR A 432 -19.76 -9.27 0.99
N GLU A 433 -19.49 -9.10 -0.31
CA GLU A 433 -20.26 -8.23 -1.19
C GLU A 433 -20.63 -9.00 -2.46
N PRO A 434 -21.76 -8.70 -3.12
CA PRO A 434 -22.14 -9.33 -4.39
C PRO A 434 -21.33 -8.76 -5.56
N LYS A 435 -20.00 -8.85 -5.47
CA LYS A 435 -19.02 -8.30 -6.42
C LYS A 435 -18.05 -9.39 -6.86
N PHE A 436 -17.91 -9.58 -8.16
CA PHE A 436 -16.87 -10.41 -8.77
C PHE A 436 -15.74 -9.49 -9.21
N LYS A 437 -14.63 -9.49 -8.47
CA LYS A 437 -13.49 -8.61 -8.73
C LYS A 437 -12.55 -9.25 -9.76
N TYR A 438 -11.99 -8.42 -10.64
CA TYR A 438 -10.92 -8.82 -11.54
C TYR A 438 -9.80 -7.78 -11.51
N TYR A 439 -8.58 -8.28 -11.66
CA TYR A 439 -7.36 -7.48 -11.74
C TYR A 439 -6.58 -7.99 -12.93
N ILE A 440 -6.43 -7.16 -13.96
CA ILE A 440 -5.72 -7.52 -15.19
C ILE A 440 -4.59 -6.54 -15.36
N GLU A 441 -3.36 -7.02 -15.26
CA GLU A 441 -2.17 -6.21 -15.47
C GLU A 441 -1.44 -6.68 -16.73
N MET A 442 -0.92 -5.75 -17.52
CA MET A 442 -0.03 -6.05 -18.62
C MET A 442 1.29 -5.32 -18.45
N ARG A 443 2.38 -6.10 -18.57
CA ARG A 443 3.74 -5.58 -18.63
C ARG A 443 4.17 -5.38 -20.08
N GLY A 444 4.58 -4.16 -20.41
CA GLY A 444 5.31 -3.85 -21.64
C GLY A 444 6.78 -4.22 -21.53
N GLN A 445 7.38 -4.62 -22.65
CA GLN A 445 8.85 -4.73 -22.71
C GLN A 445 9.49 -3.34 -22.56
N PRO A 446 10.68 -3.21 -21.96
CA PRO A 446 11.42 -1.96 -21.93
C PRO A 446 11.51 -1.29 -23.31
N GLY A 447 11.20 0.00 -23.38
CA GLY A 447 11.17 0.77 -24.63
C GLY A 447 9.87 0.69 -25.44
N VAL A 448 8.91 -0.15 -25.04
CA VAL A 448 7.55 -0.13 -25.61
C VAL A 448 6.76 1.02 -24.95
N PRO A 449 6.20 1.96 -25.73
CA PRO A 449 5.43 3.08 -25.19
C PRO A 449 4.19 2.66 -24.41
N ARG A 450 3.89 3.36 -23.31
CA ARG A 450 2.76 3.08 -22.41
C ARG A 450 1.41 3.01 -23.11
N ASP A 451 1.16 3.89 -24.07
CA ASP A 451 -0.10 3.94 -24.85
C ASP A 451 -0.32 2.67 -25.67
N LYS A 452 0.76 2.10 -26.22
CA LYS A 452 0.71 0.81 -26.90
C LYS A 452 0.37 -0.33 -25.93
N VAL A 453 1.05 -0.39 -24.78
CA VAL A 453 0.77 -1.42 -23.75
C VAL A 453 -0.67 -1.29 -23.23
N GLN A 454 -1.16 -0.06 -23.05
CA GLN A 454 -2.54 0.22 -22.63
C GLN A 454 -3.57 -0.25 -23.66
N ALA A 455 -3.31 -0.04 -24.95
CA ALA A 455 -4.18 -0.51 -26.03
C ALA A 455 -4.22 -2.04 -26.07
N ASP A 456 -3.06 -2.70 -25.96
CA ASP A 456 -2.94 -4.16 -25.95
C ASP A 456 -3.64 -4.77 -24.72
N LEU A 457 -3.52 -4.11 -23.55
CA LEU A 457 -4.25 -4.48 -22.34
C LEU A 457 -5.77 -4.37 -22.54
N GLN A 458 -6.25 -3.29 -23.14
CA GLN A 458 -7.68 -3.07 -23.34
C GLN A 458 -8.28 -4.16 -24.23
N GLU A 459 -7.65 -4.42 -25.38
CA GLU A 459 -8.07 -5.47 -26.31
C GLU A 459 -8.08 -6.84 -25.63
N PHE A 460 -7.00 -7.18 -24.93
CA PHE A 460 -6.91 -8.47 -24.26
C PHE A 460 -7.89 -8.62 -23.09
N SER A 461 -8.10 -7.54 -22.31
CA SER A 461 -9.05 -7.52 -21.19
C SER A 461 -10.46 -7.86 -21.63
N ASP A 462 -10.93 -7.28 -22.73
CA ASP A 462 -12.27 -7.54 -23.24
C ASP A 462 -12.43 -9.00 -23.67
N VAL A 463 -11.43 -9.56 -24.35
CA VAL A 463 -11.45 -10.97 -24.78
C VAL A 463 -11.39 -11.94 -23.60
N VAL A 464 -10.50 -11.71 -22.63
CA VAL A 464 -10.32 -12.64 -21.50
C VAL A 464 -11.52 -12.63 -20.57
N LEU A 465 -12.12 -11.45 -20.31
CA LEU A 465 -13.32 -11.35 -19.49
C LEU A 465 -14.52 -12.00 -20.19
N GLU A 466 -14.69 -11.79 -21.49
CA GLU A 466 -15.77 -12.43 -22.24
C GLU A 466 -15.63 -13.96 -22.23
N GLN A 467 -14.44 -14.49 -22.54
CA GLN A 467 -14.24 -15.95 -22.61
C GLN A 467 -14.33 -16.65 -21.26
N LEU A 468 -13.85 -16.02 -20.18
CA LEU A 468 -13.83 -16.65 -18.85
C LEU A 468 -15.13 -16.44 -18.08
N LEU A 469 -15.77 -15.26 -18.22
CA LEU A 469 -16.89 -14.87 -17.37
C LEU A 469 -18.23 -14.82 -18.11
N GLU A 470 -18.25 -14.74 -19.45
CA GLU A 470 -19.45 -14.53 -20.28
C GLU A 470 -20.43 -13.53 -19.61
N PRO A 471 -20.02 -12.28 -19.34
CA PRO A 471 -20.74 -11.40 -18.42
C PRO A 471 -22.22 -11.23 -18.77
N SER A 472 -22.55 -11.14 -20.06
CA SER A 472 -23.93 -10.95 -20.52
C SER A 472 -24.80 -12.18 -20.29
N GLU A 473 -24.27 -13.39 -20.55
CA GLU A 473 -24.99 -14.66 -20.34
C GLU A 473 -25.18 -14.95 -18.85
N ASN A 474 -24.20 -14.57 -18.03
CA ASN A 474 -24.21 -14.76 -16.58
C ASN A 474 -24.84 -13.58 -15.82
N GLY A 475 -25.41 -12.59 -16.48
CA GLY A 475 -26.07 -11.45 -15.83
C GLY A 475 -25.15 -10.60 -14.95
N LEU A 476 -23.85 -10.57 -15.27
CA LEU A 476 -22.85 -9.74 -14.61
C LEU A 476 -22.91 -8.30 -15.15
N THR A 477 -22.91 -7.31 -14.26
CA THR A 477 -23.10 -5.89 -14.65
C THR A 477 -22.06 -4.97 -14.05
N LYS A 478 -21.66 -3.91 -14.78
CA LYS A 478 -20.71 -2.90 -14.26
C LYS A 478 -21.39 -1.84 -13.37
N THR A 479 -22.71 -1.76 -13.39
CA THR A 479 -23.52 -0.85 -12.56
C THR A 479 -24.34 -1.64 -11.57
N LYS A 480 -24.40 -1.20 -10.31
CA LYS A 480 -25.27 -1.83 -9.30
C LYS A 480 -26.71 -1.67 -9.75
N HIS A 481 -27.42 -2.77 -9.98
CA HIS A 481 -28.87 -2.70 -10.15
C HIS A 481 -29.48 -2.18 -8.85
N VAL A 482 -30.07 -0.98 -8.91
CA VAL A 482 -30.95 -0.48 -7.87
C VAL A 482 -32.31 -1.09 -8.18
N THR A 483 -32.60 -2.24 -7.57
CA THR A 483 -33.97 -2.80 -7.53
C THR A 483 -34.74 -2.18 -6.38
#